data_AF-A0A2E2A2Y7-F1
#
_entry.id   AF-A0A2E2A2Y7-F1
#
_cell.length_a   1.000
_cell.length_b   1.000
_cell.length_c   1.000
_cell.angle_alpha   90.00
_cell.angle_beta   90.00
_cell.angle_gamma   90.00
#
_symmetry.space_group_name_H-M   'P 1'
#
loop_
_entity.id
_entity.type
_entity.pdbx_description
1 polymer ?
#
loop_
_entity_poly.entity_id
_entity_poly.type
_entity_poly.pdbx_seq_one_letter_code
_entity_poly.pdbx_strand_id
1 'polypeptide(L)'
;MVSIRYILVISFLIADPSDVYDDFYFGGWPVNSNKDDIVGANLTPDCEKSQKESLCECSSDQDCRSGKCFSSPRVGKYCLQGDGTVFPRFILQDQFREEVDLYDFAGQGKLIIIDLSTSWCQPCRDLSDWLANDDLSITENRNWKKEYNIIKDLVLNNEIYFINIMLQDSYRDPASVETLEDWYQRYPSENIPVLADADGTILNWLRPTGYPTVILLNDKMEVVQFSIRGWHEAFNYISKLDWKNKSKL
;
A
#
# COMPACT_ATOMS: atom_id res chain seq x y z
N MET A 1 -54.55 28.66 43.70
CA MET A 1 -53.89 27.35 43.55
C MET A 1 -53.81 27.06 42.06
N VAL A 2 -52.73 27.46 41.39
CA VAL A 2 -52.58 27.39 39.93
C VAL A 2 -51.75 26.16 39.60
N SER A 3 -52.35 25.21 38.88
CA SER A 3 -51.69 23.98 38.43
C SER A 3 -51.00 24.25 37.10
N ILE A 4 -49.66 24.28 37.11
CA ILE A 4 -48.83 24.39 35.91
C ILE A 4 -48.56 22.96 35.42
N ARG A 5 -49.03 22.63 34.21
CA ARG A 5 -48.73 21.36 33.53
C ARG A 5 -47.49 21.57 32.66
N TYR A 6 -46.41 20.87 32.99
CA TYR A 6 -45.21 20.80 32.15
C TYR A 6 -45.50 19.87 30.97
N ILE A 7 -45.44 20.41 29.74
CA ILE A 7 -45.45 19.61 28.51
C ILE A 7 -44.00 19.27 28.20
N LEU A 8 -43.62 18.01 28.41
CA LEU A 8 -42.36 17.43 27.95
C LEU A 8 -42.48 17.16 26.44
N VAL A 9 -41.87 18.01 25.63
CA VAL A 9 -41.67 17.75 24.20
C VAL A 9 -40.41 16.92 24.07
N ILE A 10 -40.58 15.60 23.99
CA ILE A 10 -39.51 14.69 23.61
C ILE A 10 -39.45 14.73 22.08
N SER A 11 -38.55 15.55 21.55
CA SER A 11 -38.15 15.50 20.15
C SER A 11 -37.32 14.23 19.95
N PHE A 12 -37.97 13.17 19.45
CA PHE A 12 -37.29 12.05 18.83
C PHE A 12 -36.60 12.54 17.56
N LEU A 13 -35.28 12.72 17.62
CA LEU A 13 -34.46 12.75 16.41
C LEU A 13 -34.52 11.34 15.81
N ILE A 14 -35.38 11.16 14.82
CA ILE A 14 -35.30 10.02 13.92
C ILE A 14 -34.11 10.35 13.01
N ALA A 15 -32.96 9.74 13.31
CA ALA A 15 -31.86 9.69 12.35
C ALA A 15 -32.36 8.90 11.14
N ASP A 16 -32.32 9.53 9.97
CA ASP A 16 -32.67 8.87 8.72
C ASP A 16 -31.56 7.85 8.41
N PRO A 17 -31.86 6.55 8.18
CA PRO A 17 -30.83 5.55 7.89
C PRO A 17 -30.11 5.78 6.55
N SER A 18 -30.53 6.81 5.79
CA SER A 18 -29.95 7.21 4.50
C SER A 18 -29.05 8.45 4.58
N ASP A 19 -28.64 8.89 5.77
CA ASP A 19 -27.47 9.76 5.87
C ASP A 19 -26.27 8.93 5.43
N VAL A 20 -26.00 8.98 4.12
CA VAL A 20 -24.75 8.59 3.48
C VAL A 20 -23.68 9.30 4.29
N TYR A 21 -23.00 8.55 5.16
CA TYR A 21 -21.78 9.04 5.77
C TYR A 21 -20.91 9.51 4.61
N ASP A 22 -20.59 10.78 4.65
CA ASP A 22 -19.68 11.43 3.73
C ASP A 22 -18.39 10.60 3.75
N ASP A 23 -18.17 9.77 2.72
CA ASP A 23 -17.08 8.79 2.57
C ASP A 23 -15.74 9.55 2.44
N PHE A 24 -15.28 10.15 3.54
CA PHE A 24 -14.04 10.89 3.58
C PHE A 24 -13.19 10.38 4.73
N TYR A 25 -11.99 9.92 4.36
CA TYR A 25 -10.92 9.67 5.30
C TYR A 25 -10.40 11.00 5.86
N PHE A 26 -10.14 11.05 7.17
CA PHE A 26 -9.50 12.18 7.83
C PHE A 26 -8.17 12.55 7.16
N GLY A 27 -7.40 11.53 6.73
CA GLY A 27 -6.16 11.71 5.98
C GLY A 27 -6.33 12.24 4.55
N GLY A 28 -7.55 12.38 4.04
CA GLY A 28 -7.82 12.84 2.68
C GLY A 28 -7.53 11.80 1.59
N TRP A 29 -7.47 10.52 1.96
CA TRP A 29 -7.29 9.41 1.01
C TRP A 29 -8.44 9.39 -0.01
N PRO A 30 -8.20 8.96 -1.26
CA PRO A 30 -9.25 8.83 -2.25
C PRO A 30 -10.30 7.81 -1.79
N VAL A 31 -11.46 7.83 -2.45
CA VAL A 31 -12.48 6.77 -2.36
C VAL A 31 -12.83 6.34 -3.78
N ASN A 32 -12.99 5.03 -3.98
CA ASN A 32 -13.37 4.44 -5.25
C ASN A 32 -14.70 3.71 -5.11
N SER A 33 -15.77 4.30 -5.67
CA SER A 33 -17.10 3.71 -5.67
C SER A 33 -17.22 2.43 -6.50
N ASN A 34 -16.25 2.16 -7.39
CA ASN A 34 -16.20 0.96 -8.23
C ASN A 34 -15.17 -0.07 -7.74
N LYS A 35 -14.68 0.05 -6.49
CA LYS A 35 -13.64 -0.86 -5.95
C LYS A 35 -14.06 -2.33 -5.95
N ASP A 36 -15.35 -2.60 -5.81
CA ASP A 36 -15.90 -3.95 -5.80
C ASP A 36 -15.90 -4.61 -7.20
N ASP A 37 -15.73 -3.83 -8.28
CA ASP A 37 -15.69 -4.34 -9.66
C ASP A 37 -14.30 -4.86 -10.07
N ILE A 38 -13.27 -4.68 -9.23
CA ILE A 38 -11.91 -5.11 -9.54
C ILE A 38 -11.78 -6.63 -9.33
N VAL A 39 -11.63 -7.35 -10.44
CA VAL A 39 -11.54 -8.82 -10.47
C VAL A 39 -10.11 -9.29 -10.18
N GLY A 40 -9.97 -10.40 -9.46
CA GLY A 40 -8.67 -11.03 -9.18
C GLY A 40 -8.06 -10.63 -7.83
N ALA A 41 -8.82 -9.92 -7.00
CA ALA A 41 -8.42 -9.41 -5.69
C ALA A 41 -8.27 -10.48 -4.58
N ASN A 42 -8.43 -11.76 -4.90
CA ASN A 42 -8.47 -12.84 -3.90
C ASN A 42 -7.09 -13.12 -3.32
N LEU A 43 -7.02 -13.32 -2.00
CA LEU A 43 -5.78 -13.70 -1.30
C LEU A 43 -5.34 -15.14 -1.61
N THR A 44 -6.30 -16.03 -1.85
CA THR A 44 -6.02 -17.44 -2.12
C THR A 44 -5.72 -17.64 -3.60
N PRO A 45 -4.53 -18.12 -3.95
CA PRO A 45 -4.17 -18.36 -5.34
C PRO A 45 -4.82 -19.63 -5.90
N ASP A 46 -5.09 -19.62 -7.19
CA ASP A 46 -5.50 -20.81 -7.94
C ASP A 46 -4.28 -21.62 -8.40
N CYS A 47 -4.04 -22.75 -7.72
CA CYS A 47 -2.91 -23.65 -7.97
C CYS A 47 -3.27 -24.87 -8.83
N GLU A 48 -4.54 -25.01 -9.23
CA GLU A 48 -5.01 -26.14 -10.04
C GLU A 48 -4.84 -25.89 -11.55
N LYS A 49 -4.61 -24.64 -11.93
CA LYS A 49 -4.30 -24.25 -13.31
C LYS A 49 -2.96 -24.82 -13.78
N SER A 50 -2.87 -25.09 -15.08
CA SER A 50 -1.63 -25.52 -15.73
C SER A 50 -0.50 -24.49 -15.61
N GLN A 51 -0.85 -23.20 -15.64
CA GLN A 51 0.01 -22.10 -15.22
C GLN A 51 -0.53 -21.55 -13.91
N LYS A 52 0.17 -21.86 -12.82
CA LYS A 52 -0.21 -21.59 -11.45
C LYS A 52 -0.04 -20.11 -11.11
N GLU A 53 -0.91 -19.63 -10.23
CA GLU A 53 -0.83 -18.27 -9.71
C GLU A 53 0.30 -18.10 -8.68
N SER A 54 0.54 -16.87 -8.26
CA SER A 54 1.59 -16.55 -7.28
C SER A 54 1.37 -17.31 -5.96
N LEU A 55 2.44 -17.63 -5.25
CA LEU A 55 2.48 -18.41 -4.01
C LEU A 55 2.24 -19.92 -4.14
N CYS A 56 1.75 -20.41 -5.28
CA CYS A 56 1.65 -21.84 -5.55
C CYS A 56 3.03 -22.49 -5.63
N GLU A 57 3.15 -23.74 -5.17
CA GLU A 57 4.37 -24.53 -5.30
C GLU A 57 4.71 -24.82 -6.77
N CYS A 58 6.00 -24.70 -7.11
CA CYS A 58 6.52 -24.90 -8.47
C CYS A 58 7.82 -25.71 -8.48
N SER A 59 8.05 -26.40 -9.59
CA SER A 59 9.30 -27.09 -9.90
C SER A 59 10.15 -26.30 -10.89
N SER A 60 9.51 -25.60 -11.84
CA SER A 60 10.13 -24.82 -12.90
C SER A 60 9.39 -23.52 -13.20
N ASP A 61 10.05 -22.58 -13.88
CA ASP A 61 9.46 -21.30 -14.31
C ASP A 61 8.21 -21.48 -15.19
N GLN A 62 8.13 -22.57 -15.95
CA GLN A 62 7.00 -22.87 -16.83
C GLN A 62 5.71 -23.17 -16.07
N ASP A 63 5.83 -23.61 -14.82
CA ASP A 63 4.68 -23.91 -13.96
C ASP A 63 3.95 -22.64 -13.53
N CYS A 64 4.61 -21.48 -13.60
CA CYS A 64 4.14 -20.22 -13.05
C CYS A 64 3.60 -19.31 -14.14
N ARG A 65 2.42 -18.71 -13.91
CA ARG A 65 1.85 -17.68 -14.79
C ARG A 65 2.80 -16.50 -14.99
N SER A 66 3.57 -16.14 -13.96
CA SER A 66 4.58 -15.09 -14.01
C SER A 66 5.87 -15.49 -14.76
N GLY A 67 6.01 -16.77 -15.12
CA GLY A 67 7.26 -17.32 -15.65
C GLY A 67 8.40 -17.33 -14.64
N LYS A 68 8.13 -17.24 -13.32
CA LYS A 68 9.14 -17.15 -12.27
C LYS A 68 8.85 -18.09 -11.11
N CYS A 69 9.60 -19.18 -11.02
CA CYS A 69 9.62 -20.10 -9.90
C CYS A 69 10.80 -19.78 -8.97
N PHE A 70 10.50 -19.19 -7.81
CA PHE A 70 11.51 -18.71 -6.88
C PHE A 70 11.77 -19.70 -5.75
N SER A 71 13.05 -19.87 -5.41
CA SER A 71 13.48 -20.74 -4.32
C SER A 71 13.83 -19.92 -3.08
N SER A 72 13.05 -20.09 -2.01
CA SER A 72 13.33 -19.52 -0.70
C SER A 72 13.80 -20.60 0.27
N PRO A 73 14.87 -20.36 1.06
CA PRO A 73 15.28 -21.27 2.12
C PRO A 73 14.22 -21.49 3.21
N ARG A 74 13.27 -20.55 3.37
CA ARG A 74 12.26 -20.60 4.45
C ARG A 74 10.98 -21.34 4.05
N VAL A 75 10.55 -21.19 2.81
CA VAL A 75 9.21 -21.64 2.34
C VAL A 75 9.26 -22.57 1.13
N GLY A 76 10.46 -22.93 0.64
CA GLY A 76 10.61 -23.78 -0.54
C GLY A 76 10.45 -23.02 -1.85
N LYS A 77 10.07 -23.75 -2.91
CA LYS A 77 9.89 -23.20 -4.26
C LYS A 77 8.45 -22.78 -4.50
N TYR A 78 8.24 -21.57 -4.99
CA TYR A 78 6.90 -21.06 -5.28
C TYR A 78 6.90 -20.04 -6.41
N CYS A 79 5.74 -19.88 -7.05
CA CYS A 79 5.55 -18.89 -8.10
C CYS A 79 5.57 -17.46 -7.55
N LEU A 80 6.41 -16.59 -8.09
CA LEU A 80 6.40 -15.17 -7.73
C LEU A 80 5.28 -14.41 -8.44
N GLN A 81 4.96 -13.24 -7.90
CA GLN A 81 4.21 -12.20 -8.60
C GLN A 81 4.95 -11.76 -9.86
N GLY A 82 4.18 -11.49 -10.91
CA GLY A 82 4.68 -11.00 -12.19
C GLY A 82 3.91 -9.77 -12.67
N ASP A 83 4.29 -9.28 -13.84
CA ASP A 83 3.53 -8.24 -14.54
C ASP A 83 2.08 -8.71 -14.77
N GLY A 84 1.12 -7.82 -14.48
CA GLY A 84 -0.31 -8.13 -14.58
C GLY A 84 -0.89 -8.97 -13.44
N THR A 85 -0.11 -9.36 -12.42
CA THR A 85 -0.67 -9.95 -11.20
C THR A 85 -1.49 -8.90 -10.46
N VAL A 86 -2.76 -9.17 -10.18
CA VAL A 86 -3.61 -8.28 -9.37
C VAL A 86 -3.17 -8.36 -7.91
N PHE A 87 -2.86 -7.22 -7.32
CA PHE A 87 -2.55 -7.10 -5.90
C PHE A 87 -3.84 -7.32 -5.08
N PRO A 88 -3.87 -8.20 -4.07
CA PRO A 88 -5.09 -8.51 -3.34
C PRO A 88 -5.69 -7.29 -2.64
N ARG A 89 -6.98 -7.35 -2.36
CA ARG A 89 -7.66 -6.31 -1.59
C ARG A 89 -7.35 -6.48 -0.11
N PHE A 90 -6.92 -5.39 0.50
CA PHE A 90 -6.69 -5.29 1.94
C PHE A 90 -7.41 -4.06 2.48
N ILE A 91 -8.02 -4.23 3.64
CA ILE A 91 -8.53 -3.14 4.47
C ILE A 91 -7.60 -3.08 5.67
N LEU A 92 -6.88 -1.97 5.81
CA LEU A 92 -5.82 -1.80 6.80
C LEU A 92 -6.09 -0.56 7.64
N GLN A 93 -5.71 -0.59 8.90
CA GLN A 93 -5.79 0.59 9.74
C GLN A 93 -4.68 1.59 9.38
N ASP A 94 -5.00 2.88 9.32
CA ASP A 94 -4.04 3.96 9.10
C ASP A 94 -3.57 4.65 10.41
N GLN A 95 -2.70 5.65 10.28
CA GLN A 95 -2.18 6.43 11.41
C GLN A 95 -3.25 7.26 12.16
N PHE A 96 -4.45 7.42 11.58
CA PHE A 96 -5.58 8.13 12.17
C PHE A 96 -6.64 7.16 12.72
N ARG A 97 -6.31 5.86 12.75
CA ARG A 97 -7.14 4.77 13.25
C ARG A 97 -8.33 4.44 12.34
N GLU A 98 -8.34 4.90 11.10
CA GLU A 98 -9.38 4.63 10.11
C GLU A 98 -9.07 3.33 9.35
N GLU A 99 -10.12 2.58 8.99
CA GLU A 99 -9.99 1.40 8.12
C GLU A 99 -9.95 1.85 6.65
N VAL A 100 -8.77 1.82 6.06
CA VAL A 100 -8.51 2.23 4.68
C VAL A 100 -8.51 1.01 3.77
N ASP A 101 -9.41 1.02 2.78
CA ASP A 101 -9.40 0.01 1.73
C ASP A 101 -8.37 0.38 0.66
N LEU A 102 -7.37 -0.45 0.44
CA LEU A 102 -6.34 -0.17 -0.57
C LEU A 102 -6.93 0.03 -1.98
N TYR A 103 -8.10 -0.55 -2.26
CA TYR A 103 -8.73 -0.42 -3.58
C TYR A 103 -9.41 0.94 -3.78
N ASP A 104 -9.51 1.76 -2.74
CA ASP A 104 -9.92 3.17 -2.88
C ASP A 104 -8.91 4.02 -3.66
N PHE A 105 -7.65 3.56 -3.74
CA PHE A 105 -6.61 4.21 -4.55
C PHE A 105 -6.66 3.84 -6.03
N ALA A 106 -7.47 2.85 -6.41
CA ALA A 106 -7.65 2.42 -7.80
C ALA A 106 -8.64 3.32 -8.56
N GLY A 107 -8.58 3.31 -9.89
CA GLY A 107 -9.49 4.05 -10.77
C GLY A 107 -9.28 5.57 -10.78
N GLN A 108 -8.17 6.05 -10.25
CA GLN A 108 -7.81 7.47 -10.13
C GLN A 108 -6.92 7.97 -11.27
N GLY A 109 -6.56 7.11 -12.22
CA GLY A 109 -5.62 7.38 -13.30
C GLY A 109 -4.17 7.57 -12.84
N LYS A 110 -3.78 6.96 -11.71
CA LYS A 110 -2.45 7.14 -11.11
C LYS A 110 -1.73 5.81 -10.92
N LEU A 111 -0.40 5.87 -10.97
CA LEU A 111 0.43 4.77 -10.49
C LEU A 111 0.42 4.74 -8.96
N ILE A 112 0.52 3.55 -8.39
CA ILE A 112 0.49 3.33 -6.94
C ILE A 112 1.79 2.62 -6.53
N ILE A 113 2.57 3.26 -5.67
CA ILE A 113 3.69 2.64 -4.99
C ILE A 113 3.19 2.01 -3.69
N ILE A 114 3.52 0.73 -3.49
CA ILE A 114 3.41 0.07 -2.19
C ILE A 114 4.82 -0.09 -1.63
N ASP A 115 5.12 0.61 -0.53
CA ASP A 115 6.36 0.51 0.22
C ASP A 115 6.16 -0.34 1.49
N LEU A 116 6.74 -1.54 1.50
CA LEU A 116 6.75 -2.38 2.68
C LEU A 116 7.96 -2.06 3.55
N SER A 117 7.69 -1.55 4.75
CA SER A 117 8.69 -1.02 5.67
C SER A 117 8.59 -1.64 7.08
N THR A 118 9.65 -1.45 7.87
CA THR A 118 9.67 -1.82 9.29
C THR A 118 10.33 -0.73 10.11
N SER A 119 9.91 -0.53 11.37
CA SER A 119 10.42 0.58 12.18
C SER A 119 11.92 0.47 12.49
N TRP A 120 12.43 -0.76 12.62
CA TRP A 120 13.85 -1.02 12.91
C TRP A 120 14.77 -0.94 11.67
N CYS A 121 14.22 -0.91 10.45
CA CYS A 121 14.99 -0.90 9.21
C CYS A 121 15.57 0.51 8.89
N GLN A 122 16.90 0.65 8.89
CA GLN A 122 17.55 1.93 8.60
C GLN A 122 17.22 2.46 7.19
N PRO A 123 17.37 1.69 6.09
CA PRO A 123 17.03 2.21 4.77
C PRO A 123 15.55 2.58 4.59
N CYS A 124 14.65 1.99 5.40
CA CYS A 124 13.22 2.33 5.40
C CYS A 124 13.00 3.71 6.03
N ARG A 125 13.66 3.96 7.17
CA ARG A 125 13.67 5.28 7.83
C ARG A 125 14.27 6.33 6.92
N ASP A 126 15.44 6.07 6.35
CA ASP A 126 16.12 7.01 5.45
C ASP A 126 15.25 7.39 4.22
N LEU A 127 14.53 6.41 3.64
CA LEU A 127 13.61 6.66 2.53
C LEU A 127 12.42 7.53 2.94
N SER A 128 11.83 7.29 4.11
CA SER A 128 10.71 8.08 4.62
C SER A 128 11.13 9.48 5.07
N ASP A 129 12.31 9.60 5.67
CA ASP A 129 12.90 10.87 6.09
C ASP A 129 13.22 11.76 4.88
N TRP A 130 13.72 11.15 3.80
CA TRP A 130 13.90 11.84 2.53
C TRP A 130 12.58 12.39 1.97
N LEU A 131 11.50 11.61 2.01
CA LEU A 131 10.17 12.04 1.54
C LEU A 131 9.57 13.13 2.42
N ALA A 132 9.63 12.97 3.75
CA ALA A 132 8.95 13.85 4.71
C ALA A 132 9.75 15.10 5.09
N ASN A 133 11.06 14.96 5.32
CA ASN A 133 11.89 15.99 5.97
C ASN A 133 13.09 16.46 5.12
N ASP A 134 13.20 16.04 3.86
CA ASP A 134 14.32 16.38 2.96
C ASP A 134 15.70 15.85 3.42
N ASP A 135 15.72 14.84 4.29
CA ASP A 135 16.99 14.22 4.70
C ASP A 135 17.64 13.46 3.53
N LEU A 136 18.93 13.69 3.31
CA LEU A 136 19.66 13.16 2.15
C LEU A 136 20.42 11.86 2.44
N SER A 137 20.29 11.27 3.63
CA SER A 137 21.03 10.06 4.03
C SER A 137 20.79 8.89 3.07
N ILE A 138 19.56 8.74 2.55
CA ILE A 138 19.24 7.70 1.55
C ILE A 138 20.06 7.85 0.26
N THR A 139 20.48 9.07 -0.09
CA THR A 139 21.23 9.37 -1.31
C THR A 139 22.69 8.95 -1.22
N GLU A 140 23.20 8.68 -0.01
CA GLU A 140 24.53 8.12 0.22
C GLU A 140 24.59 6.62 -0.13
N ASN A 141 23.43 5.96 -0.30
CA ASN A 141 23.38 4.59 -0.76
C ASN A 141 24.02 4.49 -2.15
N ARG A 142 25.00 3.61 -2.32
CA ARG A 142 25.73 3.41 -3.58
C ARG A 142 24.86 3.13 -4.82
N ASN A 143 23.63 2.65 -4.61
CA ASN A 143 22.69 2.33 -5.66
C ASN A 143 21.61 3.41 -5.85
N TRP A 144 21.66 4.49 -5.08
CA TRP A 144 20.83 5.66 -5.29
C TRP A 144 21.21 6.32 -6.63
N LYS A 145 20.19 6.79 -7.35
CA LYS A 145 20.35 7.47 -8.64
C LYS A 145 19.69 8.83 -8.55
N LYS A 146 20.34 9.85 -9.10
CA LYS A 146 19.82 11.22 -9.07
C LYS A 146 18.44 11.32 -9.72
N GLU A 147 18.18 10.49 -10.72
CA GLU A 147 16.91 10.38 -11.43
C GLU A 147 15.75 9.95 -10.52
N TYR A 148 16.03 9.36 -9.35
CA TYR A 148 14.99 8.99 -8.38
C TYR A 148 14.37 10.21 -7.68
N ASN A 149 15.00 11.39 -7.77
CA ASN A 149 14.47 12.59 -7.14
C ASN A 149 13.07 12.98 -7.66
N ILE A 150 12.73 12.60 -8.89
CA ILE A 150 11.39 12.82 -9.47
C ILE A 150 10.29 12.14 -8.66
N ILE A 151 10.57 11.03 -7.96
CA ILE A 151 9.56 10.32 -7.16
C ILE A 151 9.00 11.25 -6.08
N LYS A 152 9.85 12.01 -5.38
CA LYS A 152 9.39 12.94 -4.34
C LYS A 152 8.47 14.00 -4.91
N ASP A 153 8.83 14.60 -6.05
CA ASP A 153 7.99 15.60 -6.72
C ASP A 153 6.63 15.01 -7.12
N LEU A 154 6.60 13.79 -7.66
CA LEU A 154 5.37 13.11 -8.05
C LEU A 154 4.45 12.83 -6.86
N VAL A 155 5.01 12.46 -5.69
CA VAL A 155 4.25 12.24 -4.46
C VAL A 155 3.71 13.57 -3.91
N LEU A 156 4.56 14.60 -3.82
CA LEU A 156 4.18 15.91 -3.29
C LEU A 156 3.10 16.60 -4.15
N ASN A 157 3.16 16.42 -5.46
CA ASN A 157 2.17 16.96 -6.41
C ASN A 157 0.95 16.05 -6.60
N ASN A 158 0.83 14.97 -5.82
CA ASN A 158 -0.26 14.00 -5.90
C ASN A 158 -0.43 13.42 -7.32
N GLU A 159 0.66 13.23 -8.06
CA GLU A 159 0.68 12.64 -9.40
C GLU A 159 0.77 11.12 -9.39
N ILE A 160 1.29 10.55 -8.30
CA ILE A 160 1.25 9.13 -7.96
C ILE A 160 0.81 8.98 -6.51
N TYR A 161 0.31 7.80 -6.15
CA TYR A 161 0.13 7.42 -4.76
C TYR A 161 1.37 6.72 -4.25
N PHE A 162 1.78 7.05 -3.03
CA PHE A 162 2.82 6.34 -2.30
C PHE A 162 2.22 5.90 -0.97
N ILE A 163 2.05 4.59 -0.80
CA ILE A 163 1.43 3.98 0.37
C ILE A 163 2.52 3.27 1.14
N ASN A 164 2.72 3.67 2.39
CA ASN A 164 3.64 2.97 3.29
C ASN A 164 2.85 1.93 4.09
N ILE A 165 3.30 0.68 4.05
CA ILE A 165 2.73 -0.42 4.83
C ILE A 165 3.79 -0.91 5.81
N MET A 166 3.53 -0.67 7.10
CA MET A 166 4.38 -1.09 8.20
C MET A 166 4.10 -2.56 8.51
N LEU A 167 5.13 -3.39 8.37
CA LEU A 167 5.04 -4.82 8.67
C LEU A 167 5.40 -5.15 10.11
N GLN A 168 6.36 -4.41 10.66
CA GLN A 168 6.88 -4.67 12.00
C GLN A 168 7.25 -3.38 12.73
N ASP A 169 7.08 -3.40 14.05
CA ASP A 169 7.46 -2.36 14.98
C ASP A 169 8.97 -2.34 15.26
N SER A 170 9.43 -1.63 16.31
CA SER A 170 10.86 -1.56 16.65
C SER A 170 11.39 -2.82 17.35
N TYR A 171 10.52 -3.64 17.94
CA TYR A 171 10.82 -4.91 18.61
C TYR A 171 10.75 -6.11 17.68
N ARG A 172 10.36 -5.89 16.41
CA ARG A 172 10.14 -6.91 15.36
C ARG A 172 8.83 -7.70 15.54
N ASP A 173 7.91 -7.17 16.31
CA ASP A 173 6.54 -7.65 16.41
C ASP A 173 5.70 -7.04 15.27
N PRO A 174 4.54 -7.63 14.90
CA PRO A 174 3.64 -7.05 13.89
C PRO A 174 3.29 -5.60 14.19
N ALA A 175 3.17 -4.77 13.15
CA ALA A 175 2.87 -3.35 13.33
C ALA A 175 1.49 -3.14 13.97
N SER A 176 1.41 -2.24 14.94
CA SER A 176 0.18 -1.79 15.58
C SER A 176 -0.17 -0.36 15.18
N VAL A 177 -1.33 0.14 15.60
CA VAL A 177 -1.69 1.55 15.41
C VAL A 177 -0.70 2.50 16.06
N GLU A 178 -0.16 2.16 17.24
CA GLU A 178 0.88 2.94 17.90
C GLU A 178 2.15 2.97 17.05
N THR A 179 2.46 1.90 16.30
CA THR A 179 3.58 1.88 15.36
C THR A 179 3.37 2.91 14.24
N LEU A 180 2.15 3.05 13.74
CA LEU A 180 1.80 4.01 12.68
C LEU A 180 1.86 5.44 13.20
N GLU A 181 1.29 5.71 14.38
CA GLU A 181 1.33 7.01 15.04
C GLU A 181 2.78 7.46 15.29
N ASP A 182 3.62 6.56 15.82
CA ASP A 182 5.04 6.80 16.04
C ASP A 182 5.82 7.07 14.74
N TRP A 183 5.47 6.35 13.67
CA TRP A 183 6.10 6.54 12.36
C TRP A 183 5.70 7.89 11.75
N TYR A 184 4.40 8.20 11.76
CA TYR A 184 3.84 9.44 11.24
C TYR A 184 4.35 10.67 12.01
N GLN A 185 4.54 10.58 13.33
CA GLN A 185 5.14 11.67 14.11
C GLN A 185 6.59 11.99 13.70
N ARG A 186 7.34 11.00 13.22
CA ARG A 186 8.74 11.18 12.78
C ARG A 186 8.83 11.58 11.31
N TYR A 187 7.96 11.03 10.48
CA TYR A 187 7.94 11.21 9.02
C TYR A 187 6.57 11.68 8.55
N PRO A 188 6.12 12.88 8.97
CA PRO A 188 4.77 13.35 8.66
C PRO A 188 4.61 13.62 7.15
N SER A 189 3.50 13.16 6.57
CA SER A 189 3.15 13.46 5.19
C SER A 189 1.64 13.39 4.96
N GLU A 190 1.07 14.46 4.40
CA GLU A 190 -0.35 14.52 4.04
C GLU A 190 -0.67 13.69 2.77
N ASN A 191 0.35 13.25 2.02
CA ASN A 191 0.18 12.53 0.76
C ASN A 191 0.49 11.03 0.87
N ILE A 192 0.95 10.57 2.04
CA ILE A 192 1.40 9.18 2.25
C ILE A 192 0.59 8.59 3.41
N PRO A 193 -0.40 7.70 3.14
CA PRO A 193 -0.98 6.88 4.20
C PRO A 193 0.08 5.92 4.76
N VAL A 194 0.05 5.74 6.08
CA VAL A 194 0.89 4.79 6.81
C VAL A 194 -0.03 3.73 7.38
N LEU A 195 0.03 2.51 6.87
CA LEU A 195 -0.92 1.43 7.14
C LEU A 195 -0.27 0.28 7.90
N ALA A 196 -0.99 -0.40 8.79
CA ALA A 196 -0.48 -1.56 9.54
C ALA A 196 -0.82 -2.90 8.87
N ASP A 197 0.19 -3.74 8.61
CA ASP A 197 0.02 -5.17 8.35
C ASP A 197 -0.03 -5.95 9.68
N ALA A 198 -1.06 -5.68 10.48
CA ALA A 198 -1.16 -6.14 11.88
C ALA A 198 -1.28 -7.67 12.01
N ASP A 199 -1.83 -8.34 10.99
CA ASP A 199 -2.01 -9.79 10.96
C ASP A 199 -0.92 -10.52 10.14
N GLY A 200 -0.01 -9.77 9.52
CA GLY A 200 1.07 -10.30 8.68
C GLY A 200 0.60 -10.86 7.33
N THR A 201 -0.63 -10.60 6.91
CA THR A 201 -1.18 -11.18 5.66
C THR A 201 -0.43 -10.63 4.44
N ILE A 202 -0.08 -9.34 4.41
CA ILE A 202 0.69 -8.75 3.30
C ILE A 202 2.13 -9.29 3.30
N LEU A 203 2.77 -9.37 4.47
CA LEU A 203 4.09 -9.99 4.63
C LEU A 203 4.11 -11.42 4.07
N ASN A 204 3.08 -12.21 4.38
CA ASN A 204 2.95 -13.59 3.93
C ASN A 204 2.64 -13.72 2.43
N TRP A 205 1.89 -12.76 1.88
CA TRP A 205 1.56 -12.73 0.46
C TRP A 205 2.74 -12.26 -0.41
N LEU A 206 3.45 -11.20 -0.01
CA LEU A 206 4.56 -10.66 -0.81
C LEU A 206 5.87 -11.42 -0.61
N ARG A 207 6.09 -12.00 0.58
CA ARG A 207 7.31 -12.74 0.97
C ARG A 207 8.61 -11.98 0.67
N PRO A 208 8.74 -10.72 1.13
CA PRO A 208 9.94 -9.92 0.90
C PRO A 208 11.18 -10.59 1.50
N THR A 209 12.32 -10.40 0.85
CA THR A 209 13.63 -10.92 1.27
C THR A 209 14.49 -9.85 1.96
N GLY A 210 14.03 -8.61 2.00
CA GLY A 210 14.66 -7.50 2.72
C GLY A 210 13.80 -6.25 2.69
N TYR A 211 14.13 -5.28 3.53
CA TYR A 211 13.37 -4.04 3.67
C TYR A 211 14.23 -2.81 3.32
N PRO A 212 13.62 -1.73 2.80
CA PRO A 212 12.22 -1.69 2.35
C PRO A 212 12.01 -2.61 1.14
N THR A 213 10.77 -2.96 0.82
CA THR A 213 10.41 -3.59 -0.47
C THR A 213 9.38 -2.72 -1.15
N VAL A 214 9.75 -2.14 -2.29
CA VAL A 214 8.86 -1.26 -3.04
C VAL A 214 8.41 -1.95 -4.32
N ILE A 215 7.11 -2.02 -4.50
CA ILE A 215 6.48 -2.50 -5.74
C ILE A 215 5.67 -1.37 -6.38
N LEU A 216 5.46 -1.48 -7.69
CA LEU A 216 4.67 -0.54 -8.46
C LEU A 216 3.43 -1.23 -9.01
N LEU A 217 2.27 -0.63 -8.78
CA LEU A 217 1.00 -1.02 -9.36
C LEU A 217 0.50 0.04 -10.35
N ASN A 218 -0.33 -0.39 -11.30
CA ASN A 218 -1.14 0.52 -12.11
C ASN A 218 -2.48 0.84 -11.43
N ASP A 219 -3.28 1.66 -12.10
CA ASP A 219 -4.57 2.14 -11.61
C ASP A 219 -5.65 1.04 -11.49
N LYS A 220 -5.35 -0.19 -11.92
CA LYS A 220 -6.21 -1.38 -11.80
C LYS A 220 -5.72 -2.35 -10.73
N MET A 221 -4.79 -1.91 -9.87
CA MET A 221 -4.13 -2.74 -8.86
C MET A 221 -3.28 -3.88 -9.46
N GLU A 222 -2.93 -3.82 -10.74
CA GLU A 222 -2.04 -4.81 -11.35
C GLU A 222 -0.58 -4.42 -11.13
N VAL A 223 0.24 -5.40 -10.75
CA VAL A 223 1.69 -5.23 -10.60
C VAL A 223 2.31 -4.88 -11.95
N VAL A 224 3.00 -3.73 -11.99
CA VAL A 224 3.78 -3.25 -13.14
C VAL A 224 5.26 -3.54 -12.94
N GLN A 225 5.76 -3.31 -11.72
CA GLN A 225 7.12 -3.68 -11.33
C GLN A 225 7.08 -4.39 -9.98
N PHE A 226 7.45 -5.67 -10.02
CA PHE A 226 7.59 -6.47 -8.83
C PHE A 226 9.03 -6.43 -8.30
N SER A 227 9.15 -6.41 -6.98
CA SER A 227 10.41 -6.59 -6.27
C SER A 227 10.18 -7.37 -4.99
N ILE A 228 11.19 -8.12 -4.58
CA ILE A 228 11.26 -8.79 -3.28
C ILE A 228 12.19 -8.05 -2.30
N ARG A 229 12.81 -6.93 -2.73
CA ARG A 229 13.66 -6.06 -1.90
C ARG A 229 14.05 -4.75 -2.58
N GLY A 230 14.21 -3.71 -1.76
CA GLY A 230 14.65 -2.38 -2.15
C GLY A 230 13.64 -1.64 -3.03
N TRP A 231 14.03 -0.44 -3.45
CA TRP A 231 13.22 0.49 -4.26
C TRP A 231 13.57 0.51 -5.75
N HIS A 232 14.69 -0.10 -6.12
CA HIS A 232 15.33 0.11 -7.42
C HIS A 232 14.43 -0.20 -8.62
N GLU A 233 13.71 -1.31 -8.63
CA GLU A 233 12.89 -1.70 -9.79
C GLU A 233 11.77 -0.68 -10.06
N ALA A 234 10.97 -0.38 -9.03
CA ALA A 234 9.90 0.61 -9.11
C ALA A 234 10.43 2.01 -9.47
N PHE A 235 11.48 2.48 -8.78
CA PHE A 235 12.02 3.82 -9.00
C PHE A 235 12.69 3.94 -10.37
N ASN A 236 13.42 2.91 -10.83
CA ASN A 236 14.00 2.91 -12.18
C ASN A 236 12.93 2.98 -13.27
N TYR A 237 11.78 2.34 -13.07
CA TYR A 237 10.68 2.39 -14.03
C TYR A 237 10.08 3.79 -14.06
N ILE A 238 9.67 4.31 -12.89
CA ILE A 238 9.03 5.62 -12.76
C ILE A 238 9.91 6.74 -13.31
N SER A 239 11.20 6.74 -12.98
CA SER A 239 12.15 7.78 -13.43
C SER A 239 12.38 7.81 -14.93
N LYS A 240 11.97 6.78 -15.68
CA LYS A 240 12.11 6.70 -17.14
C LYS A 240 10.81 6.99 -17.89
N LEU A 241 9.69 7.15 -17.19
CA LEU A 241 8.41 7.45 -17.82
C LEU A 241 8.41 8.89 -18.36
N ASP A 242 7.71 9.09 -19.48
CA ASP A 242 7.46 10.41 -20.04
C ASP A 242 6.24 11.06 -19.35
N TRP A 243 6.49 11.68 -18.21
CA TRP A 243 5.47 12.36 -17.39
C TRP A 243 4.80 13.56 -18.08
N LYS A 244 5.33 14.04 -19.22
CA LYS A 244 4.70 15.11 -20.02
C LYS A 244 3.59 14.58 -20.94
N ASN A 245 3.55 13.28 -21.20
CA ASN A 245 2.57 12.63 -22.08
C ASN A 245 1.74 11.57 -21.32
N LYS A 246 0.99 12.00 -20.30
CA LYS A 246 0.22 11.13 -19.38
C LYS A 246 -0.87 10.25 -20.01
N SER A 247 -1.22 10.44 -21.30
CA SER A 247 -2.29 9.70 -21.99
C SER A 247 -2.06 8.19 -22.18
N LYS A 248 -0.96 7.64 -21.66
CA LYS A 248 -0.54 6.23 -21.85
C LYS A 248 -0.17 5.51 -20.53
N LEU A 249 -0.40 6.16 -19.39
CA LEU A 249 -0.19 5.53 -18.07
C LEU A 249 -1.43 4.72 -17.67
#